data_AF-A0A936ZXH3-F1
#
_entry.id   AF-A0A936ZXH3-F1
#
_cell.length_a   1.000
_cell.length_b   1.000
_cell.length_c   1.000
_cell.angle_alpha   90.00
_cell.angle_beta   90.00
_cell.angle_gamma   90.00
#
_symmetry.space_group_name_H-M   'P 1'
#
loop_
_entity.id
_entity.type
_entity.pdbx_description
1 polymer ?
#
loop_
_entity_poly.entity_id
_entity_poly.type
_entity_poly.pdbx_seq_one_letter_code
_entity_poly.pdbx_strand_id
1 'polypeptide(L)'
;MARRAAPEVNAGSMADIAFLLLIFFLVTTTIETDSGISRKLPPPQEDNVEPPVLKQKNIFVVELNKNNDLLVEETPMELKDLREAAIKFLDNGGGQGEEACNYCQGAKDPSSSDNPTKAVISLRNNRETNYATYIAVQNELVAAYTTLRDREAQRLFGKTFVQMEKDLKDVNYTGNKDRLKEDIKKIQFLFPEKLSEAEPKK
;
A
#
# COMPACT_ATOMS: atom_id res chain seq x y z
N MET A 1 77.19 -6.83 -20.32
CA MET A 1 76.15 -5.79 -20.19
C MET A 1 75.51 -5.93 -18.82
N ALA A 2 75.67 -4.95 -17.93
CA ALA A 2 75.05 -4.99 -16.61
C ALA A 2 73.54 -4.78 -16.75
N ARG A 3 72.74 -5.72 -16.24
CA ARG A 3 71.28 -5.56 -16.14
C ARG A 3 70.99 -4.46 -15.11
N ARG A 4 70.41 -3.34 -15.54
CA ARG A 4 69.80 -2.36 -14.62
C ARG A 4 68.62 -3.06 -13.93
N ALA A 5 68.67 -3.18 -12.61
CA ALA A 5 67.53 -3.64 -11.83
C ALA A 5 66.34 -2.69 -12.06
N ALA A 6 65.15 -3.23 -12.25
CA ALA A 6 63.95 -2.43 -12.44
C ALA A 6 63.70 -1.56 -11.19
N PRO A 7 63.23 -0.32 -11.33
CA PRO A 7 62.98 0.54 -10.19
C PRO A 7 61.91 -0.09 -9.28
N GLU A 8 62.26 -0.28 -8.01
CA GLU A 8 61.36 -0.83 -7.01
C GLU A 8 60.30 0.23 -6.66
N VAL A 9 59.03 -0.16 -6.81
CA VAL A 9 57.90 0.69 -6.42
C VAL A 9 57.79 0.67 -4.91
N ASN A 10 57.65 1.84 -4.28
CA ASN A 10 57.57 1.97 -2.83
C ASN A 10 56.22 1.40 -2.33
N ALA A 11 56.21 0.10 -2.04
CA ALA A 11 55.03 -0.65 -1.65
C ALA A 11 54.46 -0.19 -0.30
N GLY A 12 55.29 0.41 0.57
CA GLY A 12 54.85 0.95 1.86
C GLY A 12 53.88 2.12 1.69
N SER A 13 54.23 3.09 0.85
CA SER A 13 53.37 4.25 0.58
C SER A 13 52.10 3.88 -0.20
N MET A 14 52.18 2.88 -1.07
CA MET A 14 51.01 2.38 -1.80
C MET A 14 50.04 1.62 -0.88
N ALA A 15 50.57 0.83 0.05
CA ALA A 15 49.76 0.09 1.03
C ALA A 15 49.03 1.04 1.99
N ASP A 16 49.68 2.11 2.44
CA ASP A 16 49.09 3.06 3.38
C ASP A 16 47.92 3.85 2.75
N ILE A 17 48.10 4.31 1.51
CA ILE A 17 47.04 4.97 0.74
C ILE A 17 45.86 4.01 0.50
N ALA A 18 46.15 2.76 0.11
CA ALA A 18 45.09 1.77 -0.10
C ALA A 18 44.32 1.44 1.19
N PHE A 19 45.01 1.38 2.33
CA PHE A 19 44.41 1.10 3.63
C PHE A 19 43.52 2.25 4.13
N LEU A 20 43.98 3.50 4.00
CA LEU A 20 43.19 4.68 4.33
C LEU A 20 41.95 4.80 3.44
N LEU A 21 42.06 4.50 2.14
CA LEU A 21 40.90 4.47 1.25
C LEU A 21 39.92 3.36 1.63
N LEU A 22 40.40 2.20 2.07
CA LEU A 22 39.53 1.10 2.52
C LEU A 22 38.79 1.48 3.81
N ILE A 23 39.47 2.08 4.79
CA ILE A 23 38.81 2.62 6.00
C ILE A 23 37.84 3.74 5.63
N PHE A 24 38.22 4.65 4.74
CA PHE A 24 37.35 5.72 4.27
C PHE A 24 36.09 5.14 3.63
N PHE A 25 36.20 4.16 2.73
CA PHE A 25 35.04 3.48 2.17
C PHE A 25 34.26 2.75 3.24
N LEU A 26 34.89 2.01 4.15
CA LEU A 26 34.20 1.25 5.20
C LEU A 26 33.44 2.15 6.21
N VAL A 27 33.99 3.31 6.54
CA VAL A 27 33.40 4.28 7.49
C VAL A 27 32.36 5.16 6.82
N THR A 28 32.54 5.52 5.54
CA THR A 28 31.56 6.33 4.79
C THR A 28 30.47 5.49 4.14
N THR A 29 30.64 4.16 4.02
CA THR A 29 29.55 3.24 3.70
C THR A 29 28.69 3.01 4.94
N THR A 30 27.96 4.03 5.36
CA THR A 30 26.77 3.79 6.15
C THR A 30 25.78 3.06 5.24
N ILE A 31 25.50 1.78 5.52
CA ILE A 31 24.33 1.14 4.94
C ILE A 31 23.13 1.81 5.60
N GLU A 32 22.63 2.89 4.99
CA GLU A 32 21.32 3.42 5.33
C GLU A 32 20.32 2.32 4.98
N THR A 33 19.79 1.66 6.01
CA THR A 33 18.63 0.80 5.81
C THR A 33 17.45 1.73 5.59
N ASP A 34 17.16 2.04 4.33
CA ASP A 34 15.94 2.72 3.96
C ASP A 34 14.77 1.89 4.46
N SER A 35 14.13 2.36 5.53
CA SER A 35 12.88 1.81 6.04
C SER A 35 11.76 2.34 5.16
N GLY A 36 11.61 1.73 3.98
CA GLY A 36 10.58 2.07 3.02
C GLY A 36 9.31 1.24 3.18
N ILE A 37 8.16 1.83 2.84
CA ILE A 37 6.96 1.05 2.53
C ILE A 37 7.19 0.35 1.18
N SER A 38 7.12 -0.99 1.17
CA SER A 38 7.03 -1.76 -0.07
C SER A 38 5.60 -1.70 -0.61
N ARG A 39 5.28 -0.69 -1.45
CA ARG A 39 3.98 -0.56 -2.12
C ARG A 39 4.14 -0.70 -3.63
N LYS A 40 3.24 -1.49 -4.23
CA LYS A 40 3.09 -1.51 -5.68
C LYS A 40 2.20 -0.35 -6.07
N LEU A 41 2.71 0.55 -6.90
CA LEU A 41 1.89 1.64 -7.44
C LEU A 41 0.74 1.05 -8.27
N PRO A 42 -0.44 1.70 -8.27
CA PRO A 42 -1.48 1.41 -9.25
C PRO A 42 -0.90 1.48 -10.67
N PRO A 43 -1.44 0.71 -11.62
CA PRO A 43 -1.06 0.87 -13.02
C PRO A 43 -1.32 2.33 -13.45
N PRO A 44 -0.44 2.91 -14.29
CA PRO A 44 -0.69 4.23 -14.84
C PRO A 44 -2.03 4.24 -15.57
N GLN A 45 -2.79 5.33 -15.40
CA GLN A 45 -4.00 5.55 -16.18
C GLN A 45 -3.61 5.83 -17.64
N GLU A 46 -4.39 5.35 -18.61
CA GLU A 46 -4.17 5.74 -20.00
C GLU A 46 -4.49 7.23 -20.17
N ASP A 47 -3.63 7.97 -20.88
CA ASP A 47 -3.61 9.45 -20.97
C ASP A 47 -4.89 10.09 -21.57
N ASN A 48 -5.93 9.31 -21.87
CA ASN A 48 -7.10 9.75 -22.63
C ASN A 48 -8.44 9.33 -22.02
N VAL A 49 -8.47 9.00 -20.72
CA VAL A 49 -9.71 8.72 -20.00
C VAL A 49 -10.03 9.92 -19.12
N GLU A 50 -11.13 10.63 -19.41
CA GLU A 50 -11.64 11.65 -18.49
C GLU A 50 -11.88 11.02 -17.10
N PRO A 51 -11.43 11.64 -16.00
CA PRO A 51 -11.67 11.12 -14.67
C PRO A 51 -13.18 10.93 -14.48
N PRO A 52 -13.64 9.72 -14.12
CA PRO A 52 -15.06 9.50 -13.92
C PRO A 52 -15.54 10.45 -12.83
N VAL A 53 -16.68 11.12 -13.06
CA VAL A 53 -17.29 11.98 -12.04
C VAL A 53 -17.66 11.13 -10.83
N LEU A 54 -16.91 11.29 -9.74
CA LEU A 54 -17.17 10.60 -8.47
C LEU A 54 -18.22 11.38 -7.68
N LYS A 55 -19.23 10.68 -7.19
CA LYS A 55 -20.16 11.25 -6.21
C LYS A 55 -19.42 11.47 -4.89
N GLN A 56 -19.62 12.60 -4.23
CA GLN A 56 -18.95 12.93 -2.96
C GLN A 56 -19.16 11.85 -1.90
N LYS A 57 -20.36 11.27 -1.80
CA LYS A 57 -20.67 10.15 -0.89
C LYS A 57 -19.86 8.86 -1.12
N ASN A 58 -19.20 8.74 -2.27
CA ASN A 58 -18.32 7.62 -2.60
C ASN A 58 -16.85 7.92 -2.26
N ILE A 59 -16.56 9.03 -1.59
CA ILE A 59 -15.23 9.41 -1.13
C ILE A 59 -15.24 9.34 0.40
N PHE A 60 -14.36 8.51 0.95
CA PHE A 60 -14.10 8.45 2.39
C PHE A 60 -12.85 9.27 2.69
N VAL A 61 -13.02 10.42 3.32
CA VAL A 61 -11.94 11.37 3.57
C VAL A 61 -11.34 11.11 4.94
N VAL A 62 -10.05 10.77 4.95
CA VAL A 62 -9.23 10.54 6.12
C VAL A 62 -8.15 11.61 6.16
N GLU A 63 -8.23 12.54 7.10
CA GLU A 63 -7.25 13.61 7.28
C GLU A 63 -6.40 13.37 8.54
N LEU A 64 -5.09 13.48 8.38
CA LEU A 64 -4.10 13.50 9.46
C LEU A 64 -3.54 14.91 9.61
N ASN A 65 -3.69 15.48 10.80
CA ASN A 65 -3.15 16.81 11.10
C ASN A 65 -1.72 16.73 11.67
N LYS A 66 -1.09 17.90 11.86
CA LYS A 66 0.26 18.03 12.44
C LYS A 66 0.38 17.53 13.89
N ASN A 67 -0.72 17.46 14.63
CA ASN A 67 -0.74 16.94 16.00
C ASN A 67 -0.90 15.42 16.03
N ASN A 68 -0.97 14.76 14.87
CA ASN A 68 -1.30 13.34 14.70
C ASN A 68 -2.75 12.99 15.06
N ASP A 69 -3.65 13.98 15.09
CA ASP A 69 -5.08 13.70 15.23
C ASP A 69 -5.63 13.23 13.89
N LEU A 70 -6.48 12.20 13.98
CA LEU A 70 -7.17 11.59 12.86
C LEU A 70 -8.59 12.16 12.76
N LEU A 71 -8.90 12.77 11.61
CA LEU A 71 -10.23 13.24 11.27
C LEU A 71 -10.77 12.39 10.13
N VAL A 72 -11.94 11.81 10.32
CA VAL A 72 -12.64 10.99 9.34
C VAL A 72 -13.98 11.65 9.08
N GLU A 73 -14.27 12.00 7.82
CA GLU A 73 -15.50 12.73 7.46
C GLU A 73 -15.70 14.00 8.32
N GLU A 74 -14.61 14.76 8.53
CA GLU A 74 -14.59 15.97 9.39
C GLU A 74 -14.82 15.73 10.89
N THR A 75 -14.96 14.48 11.32
CA THR A 75 -15.14 14.10 12.73
C THR A 75 -13.86 13.50 13.32
N PRO A 76 -13.45 13.89 14.54
CA PRO A 76 -12.34 13.23 15.23
C PRO A 76 -12.64 11.75 15.45
N MET A 77 -11.70 10.88 15.10
CA MET A 77 -11.84 9.42 15.23
C MET A 77 -10.56 8.83 15.82
N GLU A 78 -10.69 7.78 16.63
CA GLU A 78 -9.52 7.02 17.09
C GLU A 78 -9.05 6.05 16.02
N LEU A 79 -7.73 5.82 15.96
CA LEU A 79 -7.12 4.89 15.00
C LEU A 79 -7.73 3.47 15.05
N LYS A 80 -8.16 3.02 16.24
CA LYS A 80 -8.75 1.68 16.45
C LYS A 80 -10.08 1.51 15.70
N ASP A 81 -10.84 2.59 15.56
CA ASP A 81 -12.16 2.57 14.93
C ASP A 81 -12.09 2.78 13.41
N LEU A 82 -10.96 3.29 12.92
CA LEU A 82 -10.76 3.60 11.51
C LEU A 82 -11.01 2.39 10.59
N ARG A 83 -10.53 1.21 11.00
CA ARG A 83 -10.73 -0.03 10.23
C ARG A 83 -12.19 -0.38 10.10
N GLU A 84 -12.94 -0.35 11.20
CA GLU A 84 -14.35 -0.68 11.19
C GLU A 84 -15.16 0.35 10.40
N ALA A 85 -14.83 1.63 10.52
CA ALA A 85 -15.43 2.71 9.74
C ALA A 85 -15.17 2.52 8.24
N ALA A 86 -13.92 2.22 7.85
CA ALA A 86 -13.57 1.94 6.45
C ALA A 86 -14.30 0.70 5.92
N ILE A 87 -14.44 -0.37 6.71
CA ILE A 87 -15.21 -1.57 6.32
C ILE A 87 -16.68 -1.20 6.09
N LYS A 88 -17.30 -0.47 7.03
CA LYS A 88 -18.71 -0.03 6.91
C LYS A 88 -18.92 0.81 5.66
N PHE A 89 -17.99 1.73 5.38
CA PHE A 89 -18.04 2.56 4.18
C PHE A 89 -17.89 1.72 2.91
N LEU A 90 -16.84 0.89 2.80
CA LEU A 90 -16.55 0.10 1.60
C LEU A 90 -17.65 -0.93 1.30
N ASP A 91 -18.22 -1.54 2.34
CA ASP A 91 -19.23 -2.60 2.23
C ASP A 91 -20.68 -2.09 2.33
N ASN A 92 -20.91 -0.77 2.32
CA ASN A 92 -22.22 -0.18 2.52
C ASN A 92 -23.27 -0.69 1.51
N GLY A 93 -22.96 -0.61 0.21
CA GLY A 93 -23.83 -1.14 -0.85
C GLY A 93 -25.12 -0.36 -1.08
N GLY A 94 -25.10 0.97 -0.90
CA GLY A 94 -26.28 1.85 -1.04
C GLY A 94 -26.71 2.15 -2.49
N GLY A 95 -25.98 1.64 -3.48
CA GLY A 95 -26.25 1.86 -4.90
C GLY A 95 -27.54 1.18 -5.38
N GLN A 96 -28.16 1.75 -6.41
CA GLN A 96 -29.37 1.22 -7.04
C GLN A 96 -29.14 0.91 -8.52
N GLY A 97 -29.92 -0.02 -9.08
CA GLY A 97 -29.81 -0.40 -10.50
C GLY A 97 -28.46 -1.02 -10.83
N GLU A 98 -27.73 -0.41 -11.77
CA GLU A 98 -26.41 -0.88 -12.22
C GLU A 98 -25.31 -0.74 -11.14
N GLU A 99 -25.53 0.12 -10.14
CA GLU A 99 -24.59 0.34 -9.04
C GLU A 99 -24.92 -0.52 -7.80
N ALA A 100 -25.95 -1.37 -7.88
CA ALA A 100 -26.36 -2.25 -6.80
C ALA A 100 -25.29 -3.29 -6.49
N CYS A 101 -25.00 -3.46 -5.21
CA CYS A 101 -24.02 -4.44 -4.74
C CYS A 101 -24.70 -5.68 -4.16
N ASN A 102 -24.58 -6.81 -4.86
CA ASN A 102 -25.22 -8.06 -4.48
C ASN A 102 -24.45 -8.86 -3.42
N TYR A 103 -23.18 -8.52 -3.20
CA TYR A 103 -22.27 -9.19 -2.26
C TYR A 103 -21.93 -8.32 -1.04
N CYS A 104 -22.42 -7.07 -1.01
CA CYS A 104 -22.24 -6.17 0.12
C CYS A 104 -23.16 -6.54 1.28
N GLN A 105 -22.66 -6.43 2.51
CA GLN A 105 -23.39 -6.80 3.73
C GLN A 105 -23.65 -5.59 4.66
N GLY A 106 -23.32 -4.38 4.23
CA GLY A 106 -23.54 -3.15 4.98
C GLY A 106 -25.00 -2.70 5.05
N ALA A 107 -25.20 -1.52 5.65
CA ALA A 107 -26.52 -0.96 5.96
C ALA A 107 -27.31 -0.48 4.73
N LYS A 108 -26.67 -0.40 3.56
CA LYS A 108 -27.24 0.17 2.32
C LYS A 108 -27.75 1.58 2.52
N ASP A 109 -27.02 2.37 3.30
CA ASP A 109 -27.35 3.76 3.55
C ASP A 109 -27.21 4.57 2.25
N PRO A 110 -28.26 5.25 1.77
CA PRO A 110 -28.20 6.07 0.56
C PRO A 110 -27.18 7.23 0.64
N SER A 111 -26.84 7.67 1.85
CA SER A 111 -25.89 8.75 2.12
C SER A 111 -24.43 8.31 2.12
N SER A 112 -24.18 7.00 2.19
CA SER A 112 -22.83 6.41 2.15
C SER A 112 -22.54 5.76 0.78
N SER A 113 -21.46 5.00 0.68
CA SER A 113 -20.92 4.54 -0.60
C SER A 113 -21.91 3.63 -1.36
N ASP A 114 -21.96 3.80 -2.68
CA ASP A 114 -22.85 3.03 -3.54
C ASP A 114 -22.42 1.55 -3.62
N ASN A 115 -21.12 1.30 -3.82
CA ASN A 115 -20.51 -0.04 -3.86
C ASN A 115 -18.97 0.06 -3.76
N PRO A 116 -18.27 -1.06 -3.46
CA PRO A 116 -16.82 -1.07 -3.30
C PRO A 116 -16.05 -0.64 -4.54
N THR A 117 -16.61 -0.83 -5.75
CA THR A 117 -15.94 -0.45 -6.99
C THR A 117 -15.98 1.06 -7.24
N LYS A 118 -16.94 1.78 -6.67
CA LYS A 118 -17.05 3.24 -6.76
C LYS A 118 -16.46 3.94 -5.54
N ALA A 119 -16.40 3.26 -4.40
CA ALA A 119 -15.82 3.75 -3.16
C ALA A 119 -14.32 4.05 -3.32
N VAL A 120 -13.89 5.24 -2.87
CA VAL A 120 -12.50 5.69 -2.87
C VAL A 120 -12.16 6.19 -1.48
N ILE A 121 -11.03 5.75 -0.94
CA ILE A 121 -10.50 6.29 0.31
C ILE A 121 -9.46 7.35 -0.05
N SER A 122 -9.68 8.59 0.41
CA SER A 122 -8.75 9.70 0.24
C SER A 122 -8.01 9.94 1.56
N LEU A 123 -6.74 9.56 1.59
CA LEU A 123 -5.85 9.87 2.71
C LEU A 123 -5.16 11.21 2.45
N ARG A 124 -5.34 12.15 3.37
CA ARG A 124 -4.73 13.48 3.34
C ARG A 124 -3.87 13.62 4.59
N ASN A 125 -2.61 13.99 4.44
CA ASN A 125 -1.73 14.23 5.58
C ASN A 125 -1.15 15.64 5.54
N ASN A 126 -0.90 16.21 6.72
CA ASN A 126 -0.03 17.36 6.85
C ASN A 126 1.44 16.93 6.71
N ARG A 127 2.31 17.80 6.20
CA ARG A 127 3.75 17.54 6.05
C ARG A 127 4.46 17.29 7.38
N GLU A 128 3.93 17.83 8.48
CA GLU A 128 4.47 17.70 9.84
C GLU A 128 3.93 16.44 10.57
N THR A 129 3.06 15.65 9.93
CA THR A 129 2.53 14.41 10.52
C THR A 129 3.66 13.42 10.77
N ASN A 130 3.67 12.78 11.93
CA ASN A 130 4.64 11.74 12.25
C ASN A 130 4.50 10.56 11.27
N TYR A 131 5.62 10.16 10.67
CA TYR A 131 5.70 9.02 9.77
C TYR A 131 5.06 7.76 10.36
N ALA A 132 5.35 7.43 11.62
CA ALA A 132 4.80 6.25 12.28
C ALA A 132 3.26 6.27 12.36
N THR A 133 2.66 7.45 12.56
CA THR A 133 1.19 7.59 12.59
C THR A 133 0.60 7.40 11.20
N TYR A 134 1.23 7.98 10.18
CA TYR A 134 0.83 7.79 8.79
C TYR A 134 0.89 6.30 8.38
N ILE A 135 1.93 5.58 8.77
CA ILE A 135 2.03 4.12 8.56
C ILE A 135 0.90 3.38 9.27
N ALA A 136 0.64 3.73 10.53
CA ALA A 136 -0.40 3.07 11.32
C ALA A 136 -1.78 3.24 10.67
N VAL A 137 -2.14 4.45 10.24
CA VAL A 137 -3.37 4.73 9.49
C VAL A 137 -3.44 3.92 8.20
N GLN A 138 -2.37 3.90 7.41
CA GLN A 138 -2.35 3.11 6.18
C GLN A 138 -2.56 1.62 6.44
N ASN A 139 -1.91 1.06 7.47
CA ASN A 139 -2.08 -0.34 7.84
C ASN A 139 -3.53 -0.66 8.19
N GLU A 140 -4.23 0.23 8.91
CA GLU A 140 -5.64 0.05 9.24
C GLU A 140 -6.54 0.08 8.00
N LEU A 141 -6.27 1.00 7.06
CA LEU A 141 -7.01 1.09 5.80
C LEU A 141 -6.78 -0.12 4.90
N VAL A 142 -5.53 -0.59 4.78
CA VAL A 142 -5.20 -1.81 4.01
C VAL A 142 -5.80 -3.05 4.69
N ALA A 143 -5.79 -3.11 6.02
CA ALA A 143 -6.43 -4.20 6.78
C ALA A 143 -7.95 -4.24 6.55
N ALA A 144 -8.61 -3.10 6.38
CA ALA A 144 -10.04 -3.04 6.00
C ALA A 144 -10.30 -3.73 4.65
N TYR A 145 -9.50 -3.41 3.61
CA TYR A 145 -9.60 -4.10 2.32
C TYR A 145 -9.31 -5.59 2.43
N THR A 146 -8.25 -5.97 3.14
CA THR A 146 -7.89 -7.39 3.33
C THR A 146 -9.02 -8.15 4.03
N THR A 147 -9.66 -7.57 5.05
CA THR A 147 -10.79 -8.19 5.76
C THR A 147 -11.95 -8.48 4.81
N LEU A 148 -12.31 -7.52 3.95
CA LEU A 148 -13.38 -7.68 2.96
C LEU A 148 -13.03 -8.71 1.89
N ARG A 149 -11.78 -8.68 1.40
CA ARG A 149 -11.26 -9.65 0.44
C ARG A 149 -11.22 -11.06 1.01
N ASP A 150 -10.77 -11.22 2.25
CA ASP A 150 -10.74 -12.50 2.97
C ASP A 150 -12.15 -13.08 3.11
N ARG A 151 -13.13 -12.25 3.48
CA ARG A 151 -14.53 -12.67 3.58
C ARG A 151 -15.06 -13.21 2.25
N GLU A 152 -14.89 -12.47 1.15
CA GLU A 152 -15.36 -12.93 -0.15
C GLU A 152 -14.58 -14.11 -0.70
N ALA A 153 -13.26 -14.15 -0.48
CA ALA A 153 -12.42 -15.27 -0.86
C ALA A 153 -12.86 -16.55 -0.14
N GLN A 154 -13.16 -16.44 1.17
CA GLN A 154 -13.67 -17.56 1.95
C GLN A 154 -15.03 -18.02 1.43
N ARG A 155 -15.92 -17.10 1.06
CA ARG A 155 -17.26 -17.41 0.52
C ARG A 155 -17.19 -18.08 -0.86
N LEU A 156 -16.30 -17.63 -1.75
CA LEU A 156 -16.23 -18.10 -3.14
C LEU A 156 -15.31 -19.32 -3.33
N PHE A 157 -14.22 -19.39 -2.57
CA PHE A 157 -13.12 -20.34 -2.78
C PHE A 157 -12.76 -21.17 -1.55
N GLY A 158 -13.38 -20.89 -0.39
CA GLY A 158 -13.12 -21.62 0.86
C GLY A 158 -11.75 -21.34 1.47
N LYS A 159 -11.04 -20.31 1.00
CA LYS A 159 -9.73 -19.87 1.51
C LYS A 159 -9.74 -18.36 1.70
N THR A 160 -8.99 -17.86 2.69
CA THR A 160 -8.71 -16.43 2.86
C THR A 160 -7.85 -15.90 1.72
N PHE A 161 -8.03 -14.63 1.35
CA PHE A 161 -7.22 -13.93 0.35
C PHE A 161 -5.75 -13.91 0.74
N VAL A 162 -5.44 -13.69 2.02
CA VAL A 162 -4.05 -13.73 2.54
C VAL A 162 -3.39 -15.09 2.26
N GLN A 163 -4.10 -16.19 2.51
CA GLN A 163 -3.61 -17.54 2.21
C GLN A 163 -3.44 -17.75 0.70
N MET A 164 -4.36 -17.25 -0.13
CA MET A 164 -4.25 -17.34 -1.59
C MET A 164 -3.00 -16.61 -2.10
N GLU A 165 -2.70 -15.42 -1.59
CA GLU A 165 -1.48 -14.69 -1.94
C GLU A 165 -0.21 -15.41 -1.48
N LYS A 166 -0.26 -16.03 -0.29
CA LYS A 166 0.83 -16.85 0.24
C LYS A 166 1.07 -18.09 -0.64
N ASP A 167 0.02 -18.82 -0.99
CA ASP A 167 0.05 -19.98 -1.90
C ASP A 167 0.62 -19.58 -3.27
N LEU A 168 0.30 -18.38 -3.77
CA LEU A 168 0.81 -17.89 -5.06
C LEU A 168 2.32 -17.63 -5.03
N LYS A 169 2.83 -17.08 -3.92
CA LYS A 169 4.25 -16.78 -3.72
C LYS A 169 5.08 -18.02 -3.37
N ASP A 170 4.46 -19.07 -2.83
CA ASP A 170 5.15 -20.31 -2.48
C ASP A 170 5.64 -21.07 -3.71
N VAL A 171 6.94 -21.34 -3.77
CA VAL A 171 7.57 -22.11 -4.85
C VAL A 171 7.07 -23.55 -4.86
N ASN A 172 6.77 -24.11 -3.68
CA ASN A 172 6.37 -25.51 -3.49
C ASN A 172 4.86 -25.74 -3.63
N TYR A 173 4.08 -24.71 -3.97
CA TYR A 173 2.64 -24.86 -4.14
C TYR A 173 2.32 -25.85 -5.27
N THR A 174 1.64 -26.93 -4.92
CA THR A 174 1.32 -28.06 -5.82
C THR A 174 0.01 -27.88 -6.59
N GLY A 175 -0.74 -26.81 -6.32
CA GLY A 175 -1.98 -26.49 -7.03
C GLY A 175 -1.76 -25.72 -8.33
N ASN A 176 -2.85 -25.45 -9.06
CA ASN A 176 -2.79 -24.66 -10.29
C ASN A 176 -2.61 -23.16 -9.96
N LYS A 177 -1.40 -22.64 -10.21
CA LYS A 177 -1.05 -21.24 -9.97
C LYS A 177 -1.78 -20.25 -10.88
N ASP A 178 -2.12 -20.63 -12.10
CA ASP A 178 -2.78 -19.72 -13.04
C ASP A 178 -4.24 -19.53 -12.67
N ARG A 179 -4.94 -20.61 -12.30
CA ARG A 179 -6.27 -20.52 -11.69
C ARG A 179 -6.25 -19.68 -10.41
N LEU A 180 -5.25 -19.88 -9.54
CA LEU A 180 -5.12 -19.10 -8.31
C LEU A 180 -4.94 -17.60 -8.59
N LYS A 181 -4.18 -17.22 -9.62
CA LYS A 181 -4.07 -15.83 -10.07
C LYS A 181 -5.40 -15.26 -10.55
N GLU A 182 -6.18 -16.05 -11.30
CA GLU A 182 -7.51 -15.63 -11.77
C GLU A 182 -8.47 -15.43 -10.60
N ASP A 183 -8.48 -16.36 -9.64
CA ASP A 183 -9.31 -16.28 -8.44
C ASP A 183 -8.95 -15.03 -7.60
N ILE A 184 -7.65 -14.76 -7.40
CA ILE A 184 -7.15 -13.53 -6.74
C ILE A 184 -7.61 -12.28 -7.49
N LYS A 185 -7.46 -12.24 -8.83
CA LYS A 185 -7.91 -11.11 -9.65
C LYS A 185 -9.41 -10.86 -9.53
N LYS A 186 -10.22 -11.93 -9.45
CA LYS A 186 -11.67 -11.82 -9.25
C LYS A 186 -12.00 -11.15 -7.92
N ILE A 187 -11.30 -11.52 -6.84
CA ILE A 187 -11.48 -10.86 -5.53
C ILE A 187 -11.03 -9.40 -5.56
N GLN A 188 -9.89 -9.12 -6.19
CA GLN A 188 -9.39 -7.75 -6.38
C GLN A 188 -10.34 -6.89 -7.23
N PHE A 189 -11.06 -7.49 -8.17
CA PHE A 189 -12.07 -6.80 -8.98
C PHE A 189 -13.34 -6.46 -8.17
N LEU A 190 -13.75 -7.36 -7.26
CA LEU A 190 -14.89 -7.10 -6.36
C LEU A 190 -14.55 -6.01 -5.33
N PHE A 191 -13.37 -6.08 -4.72
CA PHE A 191 -12.87 -5.08 -3.77
C PHE A 191 -11.57 -4.45 -4.29
N PRO A 192 -11.67 -3.51 -5.25
CA PRO A 192 -10.50 -2.81 -5.77
C PRO A 192 -9.96 -1.86 -4.70
N GLU A 193 -8.65 -1.92 -4.47
CA GLU A 193 -8.01 -1.03 -3.50
C GLU A 193 -7.81 0.34 -4.13
N LYS A 194 -8.74 1.25 -3.84
CA LYS A 194 -8.73 2.64 -4.32
C LYS A 194 -8.36 3.57 -3.17
N LEU A 195 -7.11 3.45 -2.73
CA LEU A 195 -6.52 4.34 -1.74
C LEU A 195 -5.72 5.43 -2.46
N SER A 196 -6.31 6.62 -2.54
CA SER A 196 -5.71 7.81 -3.12
C SER A 196 -5.06 8.64 -2.02
N GLU A 197 -3.77 8.90 -2.17
CA GLU A 197 -3.06 9.86 -1.35
C GLU A 197 -3.17 11.23 -2.03
N ALA A 198 -3.78 12.19 -1.34
CA ALA A 198 -3.80 13.56 -1.83
C ALA A 198 -2.47 14.24 -1.52
N GLU A 199 -2.12 15.26 -2.31
CA GLU A 199 -0.95 16.08 -2.00
C GLU A 199 -1.02 16.63 -0.57
N PRO A 200 0.09 16.57 0.18
CA PRO A 200 0.07 16.96 1.57
C PRO A 200 -0.24 18.46 1.68
N LYS A 201 -1.20 18.80 2.56
CA LYS A 201 -1.53 20.20 2.84
C LYS A 201 -0.32 20.88 3.49
N LYS A 202 -0.06 22.12 3.08
CA LYS A 202 0.99 22.98 3.66
C LYS A 202 0.77 23.19 5.14
#